data_AF-A0A2W4T5I5-F1
#
_entry.id   AF-A0A2W4T5I5-F1
#
_cell.length_a   1.000
_cell.length_b   1.000
_cell.length_c   1.000
_cell.angle_alpha   90.00
_cell.angle_beta   90.00
_cell.angle_gamma   90.00
#
_symmetry.space_group_name_H-M   'P 1'
#
loop_
_entity.id
_entity.type
_entity.pdbx_description
1 polymer ?
#
loop_
_entity_poly.entity_id
_entity_poly.type
_entity_poly.pdbx_seq_one_letter_code
_entity_poly.pdbx_strand_id
1 'polypeptide(L)'
;MSTSLYRNVHVSMWGDAKFRALSDDAKLLWLYLLTGPETTSAPGCISVGRASLAEGLDWETDRLDRAFAELERFGMAKADWRARLVWLPNATKYITPAAWQHVRGWLPYLQILPECELKDRAIGALWRYVQTRSKEAQDVFVKAFGKPYLDRCERLSVTDPDTQSNAQSDYQSNTQWDTQSDTQSDGHADRAEEPYPIQDQDQDQDQEKDQDQDQTLSAIASDGPTAPEEPVPLELVPEELDPDRMTPERLVELWNEATGGRIREITPERRRRLAKAIKRESRIDWWRQCFAKAAEIKRTPDSGWLTLDWIIAHGPKGWNAERVAEGCFDFKLTQNTRAITTGYVPYGAERDAQLKEVPSGDITHLF
;
A
#
# COMPACT_ATOMS: atom_id res chain seq x y z
N MET A 1 -4.92 -5.48 -21.49
CA MET A 1 -3.99 -6.07 -20.50
C MET A 1 -4.83 -6.59 -19.35
N SER A 2 -4.64 -7.83 -18.90
CA SER A 2 -5.33 -8.31 -17.69
C SER A 2 -4.71 -7.62 -16.47
N THR A 3 -5.52 -6.98 -15.64
CA THR A 3 -5.09 -6.42 -14.36
C THR A 3 -4.91 -7.58 -13.38
N SER A 4 -3.68 -7.84 -12.96
CA SER A 4 -3.39 -8.88 -11.96
C SER A 4 -3.90 -8.44 -10.58
N LEU A 5 -4.78 -9.25 -9.98
CA LEU A 5 -5.24 -9.06 -8.61
C LEU A 5 -4.29 -9.81 -7.67
N TYR A 6 -3.70 -9.12 -6.70
CA TYR A 6 -2.86 -9.73 -5.68
C TYR A 6 -3.54 -9.70 -4.29
N ARG A 7 -3.20 -10.68 -3.46
CA ARG A 7 -3.63 -10.80 -2.05
C ARG A 7 -2.42 -11.05 -1.18
N ASN A 8 -2.34 -10.34 -0.06
CA ASN A 8 -1.24 -10.49 0.89
C ASN A 8 -1.53 -11.63 1.86
N VAL A 9 -0.60 -12.58 1.98
CA VAL A 9 -0.61 -13.61 3.02
C VAL A 9 0.69 -13.49 3.80
N HIS A 10 0.59 -13.30 5.12
CA HIS A 10 1.76 -13.10 5.94
C HIS A 10 2.54 -14.41 6.10
N VAL A 11 3.86 -14.37 5.87
CA VAL A 11 4.74 -15.56 5.90
C VAL A 11 4.74 -16.24 7.28
N SER A 12 4.48 -15.48 8.36
CA SER A 12 4.37 -16.07 9.71
C SER A 12 3.26 -17.11 9.85
N MET A 13 2.30 -17.17 8.92
CA MET A 13 1.29 -18.22 8.87
C MET A 13 1.92 -19.62 8.88
N TRP A 14 3.07 -19.81 8.24
CA TRP A 14 3.79 -21.09 8.24
C TRP A 14 4.27 -21.51 9.64
N GLY A 15 4.48 -20.54 10.54
CA GLY A 15 4.83 -20.79 11.93
C GLY A 15 3.62 -20.98 12.87
N ASP A 16 2.42 -20.58 12.44
CA ASP A 16 1.21 -20.64 13.24
C ASP A 16 0.88 -22.09 13.66
N ALA A 17 0.65 -22.30 14.95
CA ALA A 17 0.45 -23.63 15.51
C ALA A 17 -0.82 -24.31 14.96
N LYS A 18 -1.89 -23.54 14.69
CA LYS A 18 -3.14 -24.08 14.13
C LYS A 18 -2.91 -24.48 12.68
N PHE A 19 -2.31 -23.60 11.88
CA PHE A 19 -2.01 -23.87 10.47
C PHE A 19 -1.08 -25.08 10.28
N ARG A 20 -0.03 -25.21 11.10
CA ARG A 20 0.88 -26.37 11.05
C ARG A 20 0.19 -27.69 11.38
N ALA A 21 -0.85 -27.67 12.21
CA ALA A 21 -1.61 -28.85 12.62
C ALA A 21 -2.68 -29.30 11.60
N LEU A 22 -2.94 -28.50 10.56
CA LEU A 22 -3.87 -28.84 9.49
C LEU A 22 -3.32 -29.93 8.58
N SER A 23 -4.22 -30.75 8.02
CA SER A 23 -3.92 -31.57 6.85
C SER A 23 -3.56 -30.71 5.64
N ASP A 24 -2.90 -31.30 4.64
CA ASP A 24 -2.53 -30.57 3.41
C ASP A 24 -3.76 -30.07 2.65
N ASP A 25 -4.87 -30.82 2.67
CA ASP A 25 -6.15 -30.38 2.13
C ASP A 25 -6.66 -29.13 2.87
N ALA A 26 -6.70 -29.15 4.20
CA ALA A 26 -7.14 -27.99 4.97
C ALA A 26 -6.21 -26.77 4.80
N LYS A 27 -4.90 -26.97 4.62
CA LYS A 27 -3.95 -25.89 4.28
C LYS A 27 -4.23 -25.29 2.91
N LEU A 28 -4.47 -26.14 1.90
CA LEU A 28 -4.78 -25.68 0.54
C LEU A 28 -6.12 -24.91 0.53
N LEU A 29 -7.14 -25.42 1.20
CA LEU A 29 -8.42 -24.72 1.34
C LEU A 29 -8.27 -23.39 2.06
N TRP A 30 -7.49 -23.33 3.14
CA TRP A 30 -7.20 -22.09 3.85
C TRP A 30 -6.55 -21.05 2.94
N LEU A 31 -5.51 -21.44 2.20
CA LEU A 31 -4.85 -20.57 1.23
C LEU A 31 -5.82 -20.10 0.15
N TYR A 32 -6.64 -21.00 -0.39
CA TYR A 32 -7.66 -20.66 -1.38
C TYR A 32 -8.68 -19.65 -0.85
N LEU A 33 -9.13 -19.77 0.40
CA LEU A 33 -10.03 -18.80 1.01
C LEU A 33 -9.38 -17.41 1.22
N LEU A 34 -8.05 -17.34 1.33
CA LEU A 34 -7.31 -16.08 1.48
C LEU A 34 -6.94 -15.41 0.15
N THR A 35 -6.75 -16.19 -0.91
CA THR A 35 -6.20 -15.71 -2.19
C THR A 35 -7.12 -15.96 -3.39
N GLY A 36 -8.20 -16.70 -3.21
CA GLY A 36 -9.13 -17.11 -4.26
C GLY A 36 -9.90 -15.93 -4.89
N PRO A 37 -10.52 -16.19 -6.06
CA PRO A 37 -11.21 -15.16 -6.83
C PRO A 37 -12.43 -14.56 -6.10
N GLU A 38 -12.99 -15.26 -5.12
CA GLU A 38 -14.13 -14.81 -4.31
C GLU A 38 -13.74 -13.80 -3.22
N THR A 39 -12.44 -13.56 -3.01
CA THR A 39 -11.96 -12.64 -1.99
C THR A 39 -12.35 -11.19 -2.31
N THR A 40 -12.91 -10.50 -1.31
CA THR A 40 -13.35 -9.10 -1.44
C THR A 40 -12.51 -8.17 -0.59
N SER A 41 -12.79 -6.87 -0.64
CA SER A 41 -12.16 -5.92 0.28
C SER A 41 -12.67 -6.06 1.73
N ALA A 42 -13.85 -6.66 1.95
CA ALA A 42 -14.37 -6.91 3.30
C ALA A 42 -13.61 -8.08 3.95
N PRO A 43 -12.84 -7.84 5.03
CA PRO A 43 -11.94 -8.84 5.57
C PRO A 43 -12.69 -10.10 6.01
N GLY A 44 -12.26 -11.24 5.47
CA GLY A 44 -12.72 -12.57 5.88
C GLY A 44 -14.17 -12.89 5.54
N CYS A 45 -14.90 -12.04 4.82
CA CYS A 45 -16.28 -12.32 4.44
C CYS A 45 -16.34 -12.74 2.96
N ILE A 46 -16.74 -13.99 2.71
CA ILE A 46 -16.68 -14.61 1.38
C ILE A 46 -18.06 -15.17 1.05
N SER A 47 -18.75 -14.56 0.08
CA SER A 47 -20.06 -15.01 -0.38
C SER A 47 -19.90 -16.16 -1.38
N VAL A 48 -19.74 -17.38 -0.87
CA VAL A 48 -19.49 -18.58 -1.68
C VAL A 48 -20.27 -19.79 -1.16
N GLY A 49 -20.73 -20.63 -2.08
CA GLY A 49 -21.41 -21.88 -1.77
C GLY A 49 -20.44 -23.05 -1.63
N ARG A 50 -20.89 -24.09 -0.93
CA ARG A 50 -20.15 -25.34 -0.75
C ARG A 50 -19.71 -25.95 -2.08
N ALA A 51 -20.62 -26.10 -3.04
CA ALA A 51 -20.31 -26.67 -4.35
C ALA A 51 -19.31 -25.81 -5.13
N SER A 52 -19.44 -24.48 -5.10
CA SER A 52 -18.53 -23.57 -5.81
C SER A 52 -17.09 -23.65 -5.29
N LEU A 53 -16.90 -23.79 -3.97
CA LEU A 53 -15.56 -24.02 -3.41
C LEU A 53 -14.97 -25.37 -3.85
N ALA A 54 -15.81 -26.42 -3.89
CA ALA A 54 -15.37 -27.73 -4.34
C ALA A 54 -14.96 -27.71 -5.82
N GLU A 55 -15.78 -27.10 -6.68
CA GLU A 55 -15.49 -26.91 -8.11
C GLU A 55 -14.23 -26.07 -8.33
N GLY A 56 -14.06 -24.97 -7.59
CA GLY A 56 -12.89 -24.09 -7.69
C GLY A 56 -11.56 -24.75 -7.33
N LEU A 57 -11.60 -25.85 -6.58
CA LEU A 57 -10.45 -26.67 -6.18
C LEU A 57 -10.35 -27.99 -6.97
N ASP A 58 -11.29 -28.28 -7.86
CA ASP A 58 -11.45 -29.58 -8.54
C ASP A 58 -11.58 -30.74 -7.55
N TRP A 59 -12.43 -30.56 -6.53
CA TRP A 59 -12.64 -31.51 -5.45
C TRP A 59 -14.07 -32.07 -5.44
N GLU A 60 -14.17 -33.32 -4.99
CA GLU A 60 -15.44 -33.86 -4.52
C GLU A 60 -15.90 -33.14 -3.25
N THR A 61 -17.22 -32.98 -3.09
CA THR A 61 -17.78 -32.21 -1.98
C THR A 61 -17.49 -32.83 -0.60
N ASP A 62 -17.28 -34.14 -0.54
CA ASP A 62 -16.88 -34.83 0.69
C ASP A 62 -15.45 -34.50 1.13
N ARG A 63 -14.54 -34.22 0.16
CA ARG A 63 -13.17 -33.80 0.45
C ARG A 63 -13.17 -32.38 1.02
N LEU A 64 -13.94 -31.49 0.42
CA LEU A 64 -14.14 -30.13 0.92
C LEU A 64 -14.68 -30.16 2.36
N ASP A 65 -15.67 -30.99 2.66
CA ASP A 65 -16.26 -31.08 4.00
C ASP A 65 -15.25 -31.48 5.06
N ARG A 66 -14.41 -32.49 4.77
CA ARG A 66 -13.38 -32.92 5.71
C ARG A 66 -12.38 -31.79 5.98
N ALA A 67 -11.91 -31.13 4.91
CA ALA A 67 -10.97 -30.02 5.03
C ALA A 67 -11.59 -28.82 5.78
N PHE A 68 -12.84 -28.46 5.48
CA PHE A 68 -13.52 -27.34 6.13
C PHE A 68 -13.83 -27.64 7.60
N ALA A 69 -14.22 -28.89 7.92
CA ALA A 69 -14.43 -29.31 9.31
C ALA A 69 -13.15 -29.19 10.15
N GLU A 70 -11.97 -29.42 9.57
CA GLU A 70 -10.70 -29.13 10.26
C GLU A 70 -10.53 -27.63 10.54
N LEU A 71 -10.80 -26.77 9.55
CA LEU A 71 -10.73 -25.32 9.73
C LEU A 71 -11.71 -24.82 10.79
N GLU A 72 -12.94 -25.33 10.80
CA GLU A 72 -13.96 -25.02 11.82
C GLU A 72 -13.52 -25.50 13.20
N ARG A 73 -12.97 -26.71 13.32
CA ARG A 73 -12.45 -27.25 14.59
C ARG A 73 -11.36 -26.37 15.21
N PHE A 74 -10.52 -25.73 14.39
CA PHE A 74 -9.49 -24.80 14.87
C PHE A 74 -9.99 -23.35 15.03
N GLY A 75 -11.27 -23.09 14.74
CA GLY A 75 -11.88 -21.75 14.76
C GLY A 75 -11.30 -20.81 13.69
N MET A 76 -10.75 -21.37 12.61
CA MET A 76 -10.11 -20.60 11.52
C MET A 76 -11.13 -20.09 10.50
N ALA A 77 -12.16 -20.89 10.21
CA ALA A 77 -13.27 -20.54 9.32
C ALA A 77 -14.60 -20.96 9.94
N LYS A 78 -15.70 -20.37 9.47
CA LYS A 78 -17.09 -20.73 9.79
C LYS A 78 -17.94 -20.61 8.53
N ALA A 79 -18.92 -21.48 8.36
CA ALA A 79 -19.83 -21.39 7.21
C ALA A 79 -21.31 -21.44 7.60
N ASP A 80 -22.11 -20.69 6.85
CA ASP A 80 -23.54 -20.92 6.69
C ASP A 80 -23.74 -21.36 5.24
N TRP A 81 -23.71 -22.68 5.01
CA TRP A 81 -23.85 -23.25 3.67
C TRP A 81 -25.21 -22.97 3.03
N ARG A 82 -26.26 -22.77 3.84
CA ARG A 82 -27.59 -22.43 3.34
C ARG A 82 -27.64 -20.99 2.83
N ALA A 83 -27.03 -20.06 3.56
CA ALA A 83 -26.88 -18.68 3.13
C ALA A 83 -25.79 -18.48 2.07
N ARG A 84 -24.88 -19.45 1.91
CA ARG A 84 -23.67 -19.38 1.07
C ARG A 84 -22.73 -18.27 1.53
N LEU A 85 -22.40 -18.31 2.82
CA LEU A 85 -21.46 -17.39 3.43
C LEU A 85 -20.39 -18.18 4.18
N VAL A 86 -19.13 -17.87 3.89
CA VAL A 86 -17.96 -18.28 4.68
C VAL A 86 -17.39 -17.04 5.36
N TRP A 87 -17.06 -17.19 6.65
CA TRP A 87 -16.43 -16.16 7.45
C TRP A 87 -15.11 -16.65 8.07
N LEU A 88 -14.05 -15.86 7.95
CA LEU A 88 -12.73 -16.09 8.55
C LEU A 88 -12.54 -15.13 9.74
N PRO A 89 -12.74 -15.58 11.00
CA PRO A 89 -12.81 -14.67 12.16
C PRO A 89 -11.56 -13.83 12.41
N ASN A 90 -10.39 -14.36 12.05
CA ASN A 90 -9.10 -13.71 12.28
C ASN A 90 -8.59 -12.92 11.05
N ALA A 91 -9.39 -12.75 10.00
CA ALA A 91 -8.93 -12.08 8.77
C ALA A 91 -8.42 -10.65 9.00
N THR A 92 -8.96 -9.93 9.97
CA THR A 92 -8.50 -8.57 10.34
C THR A 92 -7.10 -8.54 10.96
N LYS A 93 -6.56 -9.67 11.43
CA LYS A 93 -5.17 -9.78 11.87
C LYS A 93 -4.21 -9.70 10.69
N TYR A 94 -4.60 -10.25 9.55
CA TYR A 94 -3.77 -10.35 8.35
C TYR A 94 -4.05 -9.23 7.34
N ILE A 95 -5.29 -8.73 7.32
CA ILE A 95 -5.76 -7.70 6.41
C ILE A 95 -5.99 -6.42 7.23
N THR A 96 -4.89 -5.72 7.52
CA THR A 96 -4.97 -4.37 8.09
C THR A 96 -5.09 -3.37 6.93
N PRO A 97 -6.12 -2.51 6.90
CA PRO A 97 -6.22 -1.51 5.84
C PRO A 97 -5.03 -0.55 5.94
N ALA A 98 -4.36 -0.29 4.80
CA ALA A 98 -3.21 0.63 4.75
C ALA A 98 -3.52 2.03 5.31
N ALA A 99 -4.79 2.42 5.34
CA ALA A 99 -5.27 3.61 6.01
C ALA A 99 -6.75 3.45 6.40
N TRP A 100 -7.18 4.08 7.49
CA TRP A 100 -8.53 3.90 8.05
C TRP A 100 -9.66 4.36 7.11
N GLN A 101 -9.39 5.26 6.16
CA GLN A 101 -10.37 5.61 5.12
C GLN A 101 -10.69 4.44 4.18
N HIS A 102 -9.82 3.43 4.05
CA HIS A 102 -10.05 2.26 3.20
C HIS A 102 -11.11 1.31 3.77
N VAL A 103 -11.49 1.47 5.04
CA VAL A 103 -12.63 0.79 5.67
C VAL A 103 -13.94 1.10 4.94
N ARG A 104 -14.04 2.26 4.28
CA ARG A 104 -15.20 2.60 3.41
C ARG A 104 -15.36 1.60 2.26
N GLY A 105 -14.27 1.04 1.76
CA GLY A 105 -14.28 0.04 0.70
C GLY A 105 -14.97 -1.26 1.11
N TRP A 106 -15.00 -1.58 2.40
CA TRP A 106 -15.63 -2.81 2.92
C TRP A 106 -17.15 -2.74 2.85
N LEU A 107 -17.72 -1.55 3.05
CA LEU A 107 -19.15 -1.36 3.26
C LEU A 107 -20.04 -1.92 2.13
N PRO A 108 -19.75 -1.66 0.83
CA PRO A 108 -20.57 -2.21 -0.25
C PRO A 108 -20.64 -3.74 -0.20
N TYR A 109 -19.52 -4.40 0.09
CA TYR A 109 -19.45 -5.86 0.17
C TYR A 109 -20.20 -6.40 1.40
N LEU A 110 -20.02 -5.78 2.56
CA LEU A 110 -20.73 -6.16 3.78
C LEU A 110 -22.25 -5.99 3.67
N GLN A 111 -22.71 -4.96 2.95
CA GLN A 111 -24.14 -4.68 2.76
C GLN A 111 -24.82 -5.73 1.86
N ILE A 112 -24.14 -6.22 0.81
CA ILE A 112 -24.69 -7.22 -0.11
C ILE A 112 -24.59 -8.66 0.39
N LEU A 113 -23.90 -8.91 1.52
CA LEU A 113 -23.84 -10.26 2.11
C LEU A 113 -25.26 -10.79 2.40
N PRO A 114 -25.48 -12.11 2.24
CA PRO A 114 -26.78 -12.72 2.54
C PRO A 114 -27.17 -12.49 4.00
N GLU A 115 -28.44 -12.18 4.24
CA GLU A 115 -28.97 -11.98 5.60
C GLU A 115 -29.00 -13.32 6.35
N CYS A 116 -28.06 -13.50 7.27
CA CYS A 116 -27.97 -14.67 8.14
C CYS A 116 -27.26 -14.31 9.46
N GLU A 117 -27.36 -15.19 10.45
CA GLU A 117 -26.71 -14.98 11.74
C GLU A 117 -25.18 -14.88 11.61
N LEU A 118 -24.59 -15.62 10.67
CA LEU A 118 -23.14 -15.57 10.43
C LEU A 118 -22.68 -14.19 9.94
N LYS A 119 -23.48 -13.51 9.11
CA LYS A 119 -23.24 -12.11 8.71
C LYS A 119 -23.24 -11.19 9.93
N ASP A 120 -24.25 -11.32 10.80
CA ASP A 120 -24.36 -10.52 12.02
C ASP A 120 -23.14 -10.73 12.95
N ARG A 121 -22.68 -11.97 13.12
CA ARG A 121 -21.47 -12.28 13.89
C ARG A 121 -20.21 -11.67 13.26
N ALA A 122 -20.05 -11.80 11.94
CA ALA A 122 -18.92 -11.25 11.20
C ALA A 122 -18.86 -9.73 11.32
N ILE A 123 -19.99 -9.03 11.10
CA ILE A 123 -20.07 -7.57 11.27
C ILE A 123 -19.78 -7.17 12.72
N GLY A 124 -20.28 -7.94 13.70
CA GLY A 124 -19.99 -7.68 15.11
C GLY A 124 -18.49 -7.77 15.45
N ALA A 125 -17.78 -8.74 14.88
CA ALA A 125 -16.33 -8.88 15.06
C ALA A 125 -15.55 -7.75 14.38
N LEU A 126 -15.94 -7.39 13.15
CA LEU A 126 -15.36 -6.24 12.43
C LEU A 126 -15.61 -4.93 13.17
N TRP A 127 -16.80 -4.76 13.75
CA TRP A 127 -17.17 -3.59 14.53
C TRP A 127 -16.27 -3.43 15.77
N ARG A 128 -16.05 -4.50 16.54
CA ARG A 128 -15.07 -4.47 17.65
C ARG A 128 -13.68 -4.07 17.19
N TYR A 129 -13.23 -4.66 16.09
CA TYR A 129 -11.93 -4.34 15.54
C TYR A 129 -11.85 -2.83 15.22
N VAL A 130 -12.85 -2.28 14.54
CA VAL A 130 -12.91 -0.85 14.17
C VAL A 130 -12.97 0.08 15.39
N GLN A 131 -13.67 -0.32 16.47
CA GLN A 131 -13.75 0.47 17.71
C GLN A 131 -12.37 0.72 18.34
N THR A 132 -11.43 -0.21 18.22
CA THR A 132 -10.09 -0.09 18.82
C THR A 132 -9.13 0.84 18.06
N ARG A 133 -9.56 1.44 16.94
CA ARG A 133 -8.64 2.02 15.95
C ARG A 133 -8.80 3.52 15.76
N SER A 134 -9.92 4.00 15.22
CA SER A 134 -10.15 5.43 15.05
C SER A 134 -11.62 5.81 15.11
N LYS A 135 -11.91 7.05 15.51
CA LYS A 135 -13.26 7.59 15.55
C LYS A 135 -13.86 7.72 14.15
N GLU A 136 -13.05 8.07 13.16
CA GLU A 136 -13.49 8.21 11.77
C GLU A 136 -13.96 6.87 11.19
N ALA A 137 -13.26 5.77 11.49
CA ALA A 137 -13.67 4.44 11.05
C ALA A 137 -14.97 4.00 11.75
N GLN A 138 -15.13 4.36 13.03
CA GLN A 138 -16.37 4.11 13.77
C GLN A 138 -17.56 4.86 13.15
N ASP A 139 -17.41 6.16 12.89
CA ASP A 139 -18.46 6.99 12.31
C ASP A 139 -18.91 6.47 10.93
N VAL A 140 -17.97 5.95 10.13
CA VAL A 140 -18.27 5.32 8.84
C VAL A 140 -19.15 4.08 9.02
N PHE A 141 -18.83 3.20 9.96
CA PHE A 141 -19.64 2.00 10.26
C PHE A 141 -21.02 2.37 10.81
N VAL A 142 -21.08 3.29 11.77
CA VAL A 142 -22.33 3.76 12.38
C VAL A 142 -23.24 4.39 11.34
N LYS A 143 -22.70 5.18 10.41
CA LYS A 143 -23.47 5.76 9.30
C LYS A 143 -24.02 4.70 8.35
N ALA A 144 -23.26 3.63 8.10
CA ALA A 144 -23.63 2.61 7.11
C ALA A 144 -24.66 1.59 7.62
N PHE A 145 -24.54 1.17 8.88
CA PHE A 145 -25.37 0.10 9.47
C PHE A 145 -26.34 0.58 10.55
N GLY A 146 -26.08 1.74 11.14
CA GLY A 146 -26.80 2.23 12.31
C GLY A 146 -26.31 1.60 13.61
N LYS A 147 -26.12 2.43 14.63
CA LYS A 147 -25.65 1.99 15.95
C LYS A 147 -26.48 0.85 16.58
N PRO A 148 -27.83 0.85 16.53
CA PRO A 148 -28.62 -0.23 17.13
C PRO A 148 -28.37 -1.62 16.52
N TYR A 149 -28.12 -1.67 15.21
CA TYR A 149 -27.76 -2.91 14.51
C TYR A 149 -26.36 -3.37 14.93
N LEU A 150 -25.38 -2.47 14.93
CA LEU A 150 -24.00 -2.77 15.33
C LEU A 150 -23.92 -3.28 16.78
N ASP A 151 -24.62 -2.63 17.71
CA ASP A 151 -24.66 -3.07 19.11
C ASP A 151 -25.26 -4.49 19.24
N ARG A 152 -26.23 -4.87 18.38
CA ARG A 152 -26.80 -6.24 18.34
C ARG A 152 -25.78 -7.24 17.80
N CYS A 153 -25.17 -6.93 16.66
CA CYS A 153 -24.14 -7.76 16.03
C CYS A 153 -22.96 -8.00 16.98
N GLU A 154 -22.55 -6.96 17.72
CA GLU A 154 -21.54 -7.06 18.75
C GLU A 154 -21.94 -8.09 19.80
N ARG A 155 -23.13 -8.01 20.41
CA ARG A 155 -23.55 -9.01 21.41
C ARG A 155 -23.49 -10.45 20.90
N LEU A 156 -23.87 -10.68 19.64
CA LEU A 156 -23.85 -12.01 19.00
C LEU A 156 -22.43 -12.55 18.78
N SER A 157 -21.44 -11.68 18.58
CA SER A 157 -20.06 -12.12 18.36
C SER A 157 -19.28 -12.41 19.65
N VAL A 158 -19.79 -12.06 20.85
CA VAL A 158 -19.18 -12.46 22.15
C VAL A 158 -19.52 -13.91 22.50
N THR A 159 -20.69 -14.39 22.09
CA THR A 159 -21.25 -15.70 22.48
C THR A 159 -20.59 -16.90 21.79
N ASP A 160 -19.53 -16.67 21.02
CA ASP A 160 -18.78 -17.73 20.36
C ASP A 160 -17.58 -18.18 21.22
N PRO A 161 -17.58 -19.40 21.77
CA PRO A 161 -16.57 -19.87 22.74
C PRO A 161 -15.13 -19.83 22.19
N ASP A 162 -14.96 -19.94 20.87
CA ASP A 162 -13.63 -19.92 20.23
C ASP A 162 -12.98 -18.54 20.16
N THR A 163 -13.74 -17.47 20.41
CA THR A 163 -13.20 -16.10 20.38
C THR A 163 -12.43 -15.76 21.66
N GLN A 164 -12.71 -16.43 22.78
CA GLN A 164 -12.10 -16.11 24.08
C GLN A 164 -10.69 -16.69 24.26
N SER A 165 -10.31 -17.76 23.54
CA SER A 165 -8.99 -18.39 23.69
C SER A 165 -7.85 -17.61 23.01
N ASN A 166 -8.15 -16.78 22.01
CA ASN A 166 -7.14 -15.95 21.33
C ASN A 166 -6.84 -14.62 22.06
N ALA A 167 -7.67 -14.19 23.02
CA ALA A 167 -7.49 -12.89 23.66
C ALA A 167 -6.29 -12.83 24.62
N GLN A 168 -5.77 -13.96 25.10
CA GLN A 168 -4.64 -14.00 26.05
C GLN A 168 -3.27 -14.22 25.42
N SER A 169 -3.17 -14.75 24.19
CA SER A 169 -1.89 -14.91 23.48
C SER A 169 -1.44 -13.66 22.72
N ASP A 170 -2.37 -12.73 22.44
CA ASP A 170 -2.21 -11.75 21.37
C ASP A 170 -1.67 -10.36 21.83
N TYR A 171 -1.34 -10.20 23.11
CA TYR A 171 -0.90 -8.91 23.67
C TYR A 171 0.61 -8.77 23.89
N GLN A 172 1.42 -9.80 23.61
CA GLN A 172 2.89 -9.70 23.76
C GLN A 172 3.66 -9.62 22.44
N SER A 173 3.07 -9.93 21.28
CA SER A 173 3.81 -9.97 20.02
C SER A 173 3.76 -8.67 19.20
N ASN A 174 2.88 -7.72 19.55
CA ASN A 174 2.62 -6.56 18.68
C ASN A 174 2.70 -5.18 19.36
N THR A 175 3.27 -5.11 20.57
CA THR A 175 3.55 -3.85 21.28
C THR A 175 5.03 -3.46 21.28
N GLN A 176 5.93 -4.30 20.76
CA GLN A 176 7.37 -4.02 20.81
C GLN A 176 7.89 -3.08 19.69
N TRP A 177 7.13 -2.85 18.61
CA TRP A 177 7.62 -2.04 17.49
C TRP A 177 7.23 -0.56 17.52
N ASP A 178 6.33 -0.13 18.40
CA ASP A 178 5.75 1.23 18.35
C ASP A 178 5.88 2.05 19.64
N THR A 179 6.58 1.60 20.68
CA THR A 179 6.77 2.45 21.88
C THR A 179 8.04 2.13 22.64
N GLN A 180 9.19 2.61 22.16
CA GLN A 180 10.32 3.03 23.02
C GLN A 180 11.40 3.71 22.18
N SER A 181 11.42 5.04 22.20
CA SER A 181 12.62 5.87 22.02
C SER A 181 12.29 7.26 22.56
N ASP A 182 12.32 7.39 23.89
CA ASP A 182 12.80 8.59 24.60
C ASP A 182 12.67 8.38 26.11
N THR A 183 13.77 7.99 26.76
CA THR A 183 14.31 8.61 27.97
C THR A 183 15.63 7.92 28.37
N GLN A 184 16.64 8.74 28.67
CA GLN A 184 18.05 8.40 28.96
C GLN A 184 18.24 7.74 30.33
N SER A 185 19.27 6.87 30.49
CA SER A 185 20.55 7.17 31.17
C SER A 185 21.22 5.91 31.79
N ASP A 186 22.50 5.76 31.48
CA ASP A 186 23.63 5.18 32.24
C ASP A 186 23.63 3.74 32.79
N GLY A 187 24.71 3.01 32.44
CA GLY A 187 25.39 2.13 33.39
C GLY A 187 25.76 0.71 32.93
N HIS A 188 26.95 0.58 32.33
CA HIS A 188 27.89 -0.55 32.39
C HIS A 188 27.52 -2.00 31.96
N ALA A 189 28.21 -2.43 30.88
CA ALA A 189 29.05 -3.63 30.69
C ALA A 189 28.58 -5.00 31.24
N ASP A 190 28.36 -5.99 30.37
CA ASP A 190 29.42 -6.93 29.97
C ASP A 190 29.01 -7.84 28.79
N ARG A 191 30.03 -8.22 28.03
CA ARG A 191 30.23 -9.17 26.92
C ARG A 191 29.20 -10.31 26.63
N ALA A 192 28.77 -10.44 25.37
CA ALA A 192 28.54 -11.73 24.68
C ALA A 192 28.36 -11.61 23.14
N GLU A 193 29.14 -12.44 22.44
CA GLU A 193 29.11 -12.98 21.06
C GLU A 193 28.19 -12.36 19.97
N GLU A 194 28.80 -11.99 18.85
CA GLU A 194 28.14 -11.60 17.60
C GLU A 194 27.62 -12.82 16.80
N PRO A 195 26.33 -12.85 16.40
CA PRO A 195 25.84 -13.65 15.30
C PRO A 195 25.66 -12.79 14.03
N TYR A 196 26.08 -13.37 12.90
CA TYR A 196 26.10 -12.83 11.54
C TYR A 196 24.79 -12.18 11.04
N PRO A 197 24.87 -11.20 10.11
CA PRO A 197 23.71 -10.52 9.55
C PRO A 197 22.95 -11.41 8.56
N ILE A 198 21.64 -11.61 8.81
CA ILE A 198 20.70 -12.12 7.82
C ILE A 198 20.31 -10.94 6.93
N GLN A 199 20.62 -11.03 5.63
CA GLN A 199 20.16 -10.09 4.61
C GLN A 199 18.68 -10.34 4.33
N ASP A 200 17.82 -9.40 4.70
CA ASP A 200 16.44 -9.36 4.24
C ASP A 200 16.43 -9.09 2.73
N GLN A 201 16.20 -10.13 1.94
CA GLN A 201 15.91 -10.01 0.52
C GLN A 201 14.46 -9.56 0.34
N ASP A 202 14.25 -8.27 0.16
CA ASP A 202 13.04 -7.73 -0.46
C ASP A 202 13.02 -8.15 -1.94
N GLN A 203 12.34 -9.25 -2.26
CA GLN A 203 12.02 -9.63 -3.64
C GLN A 203 10.80 -8.82 -4.11
N ASP A 204 11.06 -7.64 -4.69
CA ASP A 204 10.11 -6.97 -5.58
C ASP A 204 10.13 -7.68 -6.94
N GLN A 205 9.08 -8.45 -7.27
CA GLN A 205 8.85 -8.98 -8.62
C GLN A 205 8.19 -7.89 -9.48
N ASP A 206 9.00 -7.17 -10.26
CA ASP A 206 8.52 -6.36 -11.38
C ASP A 206 8.37 -7.25 -12.63
N GLN A 207 7.13 -7.44 -13.10
CA GLN A 207 6.86 -8.02 -14.43
C GLN A 207 7.07 -6.94 -15.50
N GLU A 208 8.22 -6.96 -16.16
CA GLU A 208 8.44 -6.21 -17.40
C GLU A 208 7.64 -6.82 -18.56
N LYS A 209 6.99 -5.94 -19.33
CA LYS A 209 6.49 -6.24 -20.67
C LYS A 209 7.40 -5.56 -21.67
N ASP A 210 8.35 -6.31 -22.21
CA ASP A 210 9.08 -5.86 -23.39
C ASP A 210 8.38 -6.31 -24.66
N GLN A 211 8.11 -5.33 -25.52
CA GLN A 211 7.72 -5.51 -26.91
C GLN A 211 8.98 -5.55 -27.78
N ASP A 212 8.94 -6.48 -28.74
CA ASP A 212 9.92 -6.81 -29.77
C ASP A 212 10.78 -5.66 -30.31
N GLN A 213 12.10 -5.91 -30.42
CA GLN A 213 12.80 -5.68 -31.68
C GLN A 213 13.75 -6.85 -32.01
N ASP A 214 13.42 -7.46 -33.14
CA ASP A 214 14.10 -8.48 -33.91
C ASP A 214 15.52 -8.02 -34.33
N GLN A 215 16.54 -8.86 -34.18
CA GLN A 215 17.48 -9.19 -35.27
C GLN A 215 18.61 -10.17 -34.87
N THR A 216 18.73 -11.20 -35.73
CA THR A 216 19.93 -11.98 -36.11
C THR A 216 20.46 -13.08 -35.18
N LEU A 217 19.98 -14.29 -35.46
CA LEU A 217 20.68 -15.57 -35.30
C LEU A 217 21.88 -15.68 -36.27
N SER A 218 23.06 -15.98 -35.75
CA SER A 218 24.02 -16.84 -36.45
C SER A 218 24.93 -17.60 -35.48
N ALA A 219 25.03 -18.90 -35.76
CA ALA A 219 25.71 -20.00 -35.07
C ALA A 219 27.18 -19.77 -34.64
N ILE A 220 27.67 -20.59 -33.69
CA ILE A 220 28.62 -21.71 -33.90
C ILE A 220 28.89 -22.41 -32.54
N ALA A 221 29.24 -23.70 -32.63
CA ALA A 221 29.22 -24.76 -31.64
C ALA A 221 30.44 -24.89 -30.70
N SER A 222 30.27 -25.79 -29.71
CA SER A 222 31.20 -26.85 -29.28
C SER A 222 31.88 -26.72 -27.90
N ASP A 223 31.75 -27.84 -27.16
CA ASP A 223 32.61 -28.42 -26.12
C ASP A 223 32.81 -27.74 -24.76
N GLY A 224 32.41 -28.45 -23.70
CA GLY A 224 33.05 -28.36 -22.37
C GLY A 224 34.06 -29.50 -22.18
N PRO A 225 34.48 -29.86 -20.94
CA PRO A 225 34.61 -29.08 -19.70
C PRO A 225 36.07 -29.14 -19.16
N THR A 226 36.48 -28.34 -18.16
CA THR A 226 37.42 -28.73 -17.06
C THR A 226 37.74 -27.55 -16.10
N ALA A 227 37.38 -27.79 -14.82
CA ALA A 227 37.97 -27.41 -13.51
C ALA A 227 38.43 -25.98 -13.16
N PRO A 228 38.35 -25.58 -11.86
CA PRO A 228 38.26 -24.20 -11.41
C PRO A 228 39.62 -23.61 -11.02
N GLU A 229 39.92 -22.40 -11.49
CA GLU A 229 41.00 -21.57 -10.96
C GLU A 229 40.52 -20.78 -9.73
N GLU A 230 41.37 -20.74 -8.71
CA GLU A 230 41.15 -20.11 -7.42
C GLU A 230 40.80 -18.61 -7.55
N PRO A 231 39.87 -18.06 -6.75
CA PRO A 231 39.48 -16.67 -6.87
C PRO A 231 40.60 -15.76 -6.35
N VAL A 232 41.14 -14.96 -7.27
CA VAL A 232 42.04 -13.83 -6.98
C VAL A 232 41.32 -12.86 -6.02
N PRO A 233 41.95 -12.41 -4.93
CA PRO A 233 41.34 -11.44 -4.02
C PRO A 233 41.04 -10.13 -4.77
N LEU A 234 39.76 -9.81 -4.93
CA LEU A 234 39.29 -8.53 -5.43
C LEU A 234 39.63 -7.46 -4.40
N GLU A 235 40.69 -6.68 -4.66
CA GLU A 235 40.87 -5.39 -4.02
C GLU A 235 39.62 -4.55 -4.28
N LEU A 236 38.95 -4.14 -3.21
CA LEU A 236 37.82 -3.21 -3.25
C LEU A 236 38.31 -1.88 -3.83
N VAL A 237 38.21 -1.75 -5.15
CA VAL A 237 38.25 -0.46 -5.83
C VAL A 237 37.07 0.34 -5.26
N PRO A 238 37.30 1.52 -4.66
CA PRO A 238 36.21 2.39 -4.22
C PRO A 238 35.28 2.61 -5.41
N GLU A 239 34.03 2.19 -5.26
CA GLU A 239 32.97 2.32 -6.27
C GLU A 239 32.96 3.78 -6.76
N GLU A 240 33.49 3.99 -7.97
CA GLU A 240 33.54 5.30 -8.60
C GLU A 240 32.09 5.80 -8.66
N LEU A 241 31.84 6.92 -7.97
CA LEU A 241 30.56 7.60 -7.92
C LEU A 241 30.08 7.87 -9.34
N ASP A 242 29.18 7.01 -9.84
CA ASP A 242 28.43 7.26 -11.07
C ASP A 242 27.79 8.66 -10.96
N PRO A 243 28.24 9.65 -11.76
CA PRO A 243 27.81 11.04 -11.63
C PRO A 243 26.33 11.23 -11.99
N ASP A 244 25.74 10.24 -12.67
CA ASP A 244 24.33 10.24 -13.08
C ASP A 244 23.43 9.42 -12.14
N ARG A 245 23.99 8.83 -11.07
CA ARG A 245 23.21 8.13 -10.06
C ARG A 245 22.46 9.12 -9.17
N MET A 246 21.13 9.01 -9.16
CA MET A 246 20.30 9.82 -8.30
C MET A 246 20.46 9.41 -6.82
N THR A 247 20.93 10.34 -5.99
CA THR A 247 21.05 10.19 -4.53
C THR A 247 20.17 11.22 -3.80
N PRO A 248 19.82 11.00 -2.53
CA PRO A 248 19.10 12.00 -1.72
C PRO A 248 19.80 13.36 -1.70
N GLU A 249 21.14 13.37 -1.63
CA GLU A 249 21.99 14.55 -1.75
C GLU A 249 21.79 15.23 -3.09
N ARG A 250 21.91 14.47 -4.18
CA ARG A 250 21.79 15.02 -5.53
C ARG A 250 20.41 15.62 -5.77
N LEU A 251 19.35 14.98 -5.26
CA LEU A 251 17.99 15.49 -5.37
C LEU A 251 17.81 16.83 -4.62
N VAL A 252 18.43 16.97 -3.44
CA VAL A 252 18.43 18.23 -2.68
C VAL A 252 19.24 19.32 -3.38
N GLU A 253 20.39 18.96 -3.97
CA GLU A 253 21.17 19.87 -4.80
C GLU A 253 20.35 20.40 -5.98
N LEU A 254 19.71 19.51 -6.75
CA LEU A 254 18.85 19.90 -7.87
C LEU A 254 17.72 20.85 -7.45
N TRP A 255 17.12 20.61 -6.28
CA TRP A 255 16.09 21.49 -5.73
C TRP A 255 16.63 22.88 -5.36
N ASN A 256 17.79 22.91 -4.70
CA ASN A 256 18.44 24.16 -4.30
C ASN A 256 18.91 24.96 -5.53
N GLU A 257 19.51 24.29 -6.52
CA GLU A 257 19.92 24.84 -7.83
C GLU A 257 18.73 25.48 -8.54
N ALA A 258 17.60 24.78 -8.64
CA ALA A 258 16.44 25.26 -9.37
C ALA A 258 15.70 26.38 -8.64
N THR A 259 15.53 26.28 -7.32
CA THR A 259 14.62 27.16 -6.57
C THR A 259 15.30 28.20 -5.68
N GLY A 260 16.64 28.24 -5.65
CA GLY A 260 17.41 29.06 -4.72
C GLY A 260 17.27 28.61 -3.25
N GLY A 261 16.90 27.34 -3.04
CA GLY A 261 16.74 26.73 -1.72
C GLY A 261 18.06 26.67 -0.94
N ARG A 262 17.96 26.58 0.39
CA ARG A 262 19.13 26.48 1.30
C ARG A 262 19.04 25.27 2.22
N ILE A 263 18.58 24.13 1.69
CA ILE A 263 18.57 22.88 2.46
C ILE A 263 20.01 22.37 2.52
N ARG A 264 20.65 22.49 3.68
CA ARG A 264 22.04 22.04 3.92
C ARG A 264 22.14 20.75 4.71
N GLU A 265 21.15 20.51 5.57
CA GLU A 265 21.11 19.33 6.42
C GLU A 265 19.95 18.41 6.00
N ILE A 266 20.28 17.14 5.79
CA ILE A 266 19.33 16.09 5.47
C ILE A 266 19.24 15.17 6.68
N THR A 267 18.18 15.34 7.48
CA THR A 267 17.91 14.43 8.60
C THR A 267 17.70 13.00 8.10
N PRO A 268 17.96 11.96 8.93
CA PRO A 268 17.73 10.56 8.53
C PRO A 268 16.31 10.30 8.02
N GLU A 269 15.31 10.93 8.67
CA GLU A 269 13.90 10.92 8.28
C GLU A 269 13.70 11.47 6.85
N ARG A 270 14.27 12.65 6.55
CA ARG A 270 14.17 13.26 5.22
C ARG A 270 14.92 12.44 4.17
N ARG A 271 16.09 11.89 4.51
CA ARG A 271 16.88 11.00 3.63
C ARG A 271 16.06 9.78 3.21
N ARG A 272 15.36 9.12 4.14
CA ARG A 272 14.47 7.99 3.82
C ARG A 272 13.33 8.40 2.87
N ARG A 273 12.71 9.56 3.09
CA ARG A 273 11.64 10.07 2.23
C ARG A 273 12.14 10.42 0.81
N LEU A 274 13.32 11.03 0.70
CA LEU A 274 13.98 11.30 -0.57
C LEU A 274 14.33 9.99 -1.31
N ALA A 275 14.90 9.01 -0.61
CA ALA A 275 15.22 7.71 -1.20
C ALA A 275 13.96 7.00 -1.76
N LYS A 276 12.83 7.06 -1.05
CA LYS A 276 11.54 6.54 -1.54
C LYS A 276 11.07 7.29 -2.80
N ALA A 277 11.24 8.61 -2.87
CA ALA A 277 10.90 9.40 -4.05
C ALA A 277 11.80 9.04 -5.25
N ILE A 278 13.09 8.80 -5.01
CA ILE A 278 14.06 8.40 -6.04
C ILE A 278 13.78 6.98 -6.56
N LYS A 279 13.35 6.04 -5.68
CA LYS A 279 12.93 4.70 -6.12
C LYS A 279 11.73 4.76 -7.06
N ARG A 280 10.83 5.75 -6.88
CA ARG A 280 9.68 5.96 -7.76
C ARG A 280 10.05 6.63 -9.08
N GLU A 281 10.99 7.56 -9.04
CA GLU A 281 11.50 8.24 -10.23
C GLU A 281 13.00 8.47 -10.09
N SER A 282 13.79 7.71 -10.84
CA SER A 282 15.24 7.71 -10.78
C SER A 282 15.88 8.66 -11.82
N ARG A 283 15.14 9.12 -12.83
CA ARG A 283 15.68 9.91 -13.93
C ARG A 283 15.99 11.33 -13.49
N ILE A 284 17.25 11.74 -13.64
CA ILE A 284 17.70 13.10 -13.32
C ILE A 284 16.94 14.16 -14.12
N ASP A 285 16.77 13.96 -15.43
CA ASP A 285 16.14 14.94 -16.30
C ASP A 285 14.68 15.21 -15.94
N TRP A 286 13.98 14.19 -15.45
CA TRP A 286 12.60 14.35 -15.00
C TRP A 286 12.53 15.27 -13.78
N TRP A 287 13.40 15.06 -12.80
CA TRP A 287 13.48 15.91 -11.61
C TRP A 287 13.92 17.33 -11.95
N ARG A 288 14.84 17.51 -12.92
CA ARG A 288 15.21 18.84 -13.44
C ARG A 288 13.99 19.56 -14.01
N GLN A 289 13.19 18.90 -14.84
CA GLN A 289 11.98 19.48 -15.41
C GLN A 289 10.93 19.81 -14.34
N CYS A 290 10.70 18.89 -13.40
CA CYS A 290 9.78 19.09 -12.27
C CYS A 290 10.20 20.31 -11.44
N PHE A 291 11.48 20.42 -11.07
CA PHE A 291 11.98 21.53 -10.27
C PHE A 291 12.07 22.85 -11.03
N ALA A 292 12.29 22.83 -12.35
CA ALA A 292 12.17 24.03 -13.18
C ALA A 292 10.74 24.60 -13.14
N LYS A 293 9.72 23.75 -13.26
CA LYS A 293 8.31 24.16 -13.08
C LYS A 293 8.05 24.65 -11.65
N ALA A 294 8.59 23.98 -10.64
CA ALA A 294 8.47 24.44 -9.25
C ALA A 294 9.12 25.82 -9.03
N ALA A 295 10.25 26.09 -9.68
CA ALA A 295 10.94 27.38 -9.62
C ALA A 295 10.12 28.52 -10.25
N GLU A 296 9.41 28.25 -11.35
CA GLU A 296 8.48 29.22 -11.94
C GLU A 296 7.36 29.59 -10.97
N ILE A 297 6.75 28.59 -10.32
CA ILE A 297 5.69 28.80 -9.32
C ILE A 297 6.23 29.62 -8.14
N LYS A 298 7.48 29.36 -7.72
CA LYS A 298 8.13 30.07 -6.61
C LYS A 298 8.40 31.55 -6.86
N ARG A 299 8.25 32.05 -8.09
CA ARG A 299 8.32 33.49 -8.40
C ARG A 299 7.01 34.22 -8.07
N THR A 300 5.96 33.50 -7.71
CA THR A 300 4.66 34.10 -7.31
C THR A 300 4.65 34.43 -5.82
N PRO A 301 3.95 35.50 -5.38
CA PRO A 301 3.93 35.92 -3.97
C PRO A 301 3.41 34.87 -2.98
N ASP A 302 2.52 33.97 -3.42
CA ASP A 302 1.81 33.01 -2.56
C ASP A 302 2.43 31.59 -2.58
N SER A 303 3.69 31.44 -3.00
CA SER A 303 4.34 30.13 -3.20
C SER A 303 4.95 29.51 -1.95
N GLY A 304 4.71 30.06 -0.75
CA GLY A 304 5.35 29.63 0.50
C GLY A 304 5.06 28.18 0.91
N TRP A 305 3.99 27.59 0.37
CA TRP A 305 3.61 26.20 0.58
C TRP A 305 4.45 25.20 -0.22
N LEU A 306 5.10 25.64 -1.31
CA LEU A 306 5.84 24.78 -2.24
C LEU A 306 7.25 24.50 -1.73
N THR A 307 7.39 23.44 -0.92
CA THR A 307 8.65 22.96 -0.35
C THR A 307 9.08 21.64 -0.97
N LEU A 308 10.37 21.28 -0.85
CA LEU A 308 10.85 19.96 -1.30
C LEU A 308 10.11 18.82 -0.60
N ASP A 309 9.86 18.95 0.72
CA ASP A 309 9.09 17.97 1.49
C ASP A 309 7.65 17.83 0.98
N TRP A 310 7.03 18.93 0.54
CA TRP A 310 5.70 18.88 -0.06
C TRP A 310 5.72 18.18 -1.42
N ILE A 311 6.72 18.47 -2.26
CA ILE A 311 6.85 17.87 -3.60
C ILE A 311 7.00 16.35 -3.51
N ILE A 312 7.83 15.85 -2.59
CA ILE A 312 8.05 14.41 -2.44
C ILE A 312 6.90 13.68 -1.71
N ALA A 313 5.97 14.41 -1.11
CA ALA A 313 4.81 13.85 -0.40
C ALA A 313 3.62 13.52 -1.32
N HIS A 314 2.71 12.69 -0.81
CA HIS A 314 1.43 12.40 -1.45
C HIS A 314 0.33 13.30 -0.90
N GLY A 315 -0.36 13.98 -1.81
CA GLY A 315 -1.57 14.73 -1.51
C GLY A 315 -2.84 13.92 -1.76
N PRO A 316 -4.01 14.52 -1.52
CA PRO A 316 -5.32 13.89 -1.76
C PRO A 316 -5.56 13.51 -3.23
N LYS A 317 -4.85 14.16 -4.16
CA LYS A 317 -4.98 13.97 -5.61
C LYS A 317 -3.78 13.25 -6.23
N GLY A 318 -3.02 12.50 -5.44
CA GLY A 318 -1.85 11.74 -5.90
C GLY A 318 -0.51 12.37 -5.50
N TRP A 319 0.55 11.95 -6.18
CA TRP A 319 1.92 12.34 -5.84
C TRP A 319 2.21 13.77 -6.32
N ASN A 320 2.70 14.62 -5.42
CA ASN A 320 2.81 16.05 -5.71
C ASN A 320 3.88 16.37 -6.77
N ALA A 321 4.98 15.61 -6.83
CA ALA A 321 6.03 15.80 -7.84
C ALA A 321 5.52 15.57 -9.27
N GLU A 322 4.73 14.52 -9.47
CA GLU A 322 4.08 14.20 -10.74
C GLU A 322 3.11 15.30 -11.14
N ARG A 323 2.29 15.78 -10.20
CA ARG A 323 1.39 16.90 -10.43
C ARG A 323 2.11 18.19 -10.83
N VAL A 324 3.25 18.49 -10.23
CA VAL A 324 4.07 19.65 -10.62
C VAL A 324 4.70 19.42 -12.01
N ALA A 325 5.18 18.21 -12.29
CA ALA A 325 5.74 17.84 -13.57
C ALA A 325 4.70 17.89 -14.70
N GLU A 326 3.44 17.56 -14.43
CA GLU A 326 2.30 17.66 -15.36
C GLU A 326 1.71 19.07 -15.42
N GLY A 327 2.02 19.93 -14.44
CA GLY A 327 1.46 21.27 -14.32
C GLY A 327 0.01 21.30 -13.82
N CYS A 328 -0.39 20.29 -13.04
CA CYS A 328 -1.72 20.07 -12.48
C CYS A 328 -1.71 20.19 -10.95
N PHE A 329 -1.45 21.38 -10.40
CA PHE A 329 -1.32 21.61 -8.95
C PHE A 329 -2.39 22.57 -8.40
N ASP A 330 -2.77 22.35 -7.13
CA ASP A 330 -3.70 23.25 -6.41
C ASP A 330 -2.88 24.35 -5.73
N PHE A 331 -3.34 25.61 -5.81
CA PHE A 331 -2.78 26.71 -5.02
C PHE A 331 -3.86 27.35 -4.15
N LYS A 332 -3.45 27.90 -3.00
CA LYS A 332 -4.31 28.69 -2.11
C LYS A 332 -4.07 30.17 -2.41
N LEU A 333 -5.07 30.86 -2.96
CA LEU A 333 -5.11 32.33 -2.98
C LEU A 333 -5.63 32.81 -1.62
N THR A 334 -4.78 33.46 -0.83
CA THR A 334 -5.27 34.25 0.29
C THR A 334 -5.63 35.64 -0.21
N GLN A 335 -6.83 35.81 -0.76
CA GLN A 335 -7.41 37.14 -0.81
C GLN A 335 -7.99 37.46 0.58
N ASN A 336 -7.55 38.59 1.12
CA ASN A 336 -8.06 39.18 2.35
C ASN A 336 -9.61 39.15 2.30
N THR A 337 -10.23 38.61 3.36
CA THR A 337 -11.67 38.32 3.57
C THR A 337 -12.21 36.93 3.16
N ARG A 338 -12.22 36.03 4.15
CA ARG A 338 -13.25 35.00 4.47
C ARG A 338 -13.77 34.02 3.39
N ALA A 339 -13.06 33.78 2.30
CA ALA A 339 -13.31 32.63 1.43
C ALA A 339 -12.00 31.94 1.03
N ILE A 340 -11.85 30.65 1.36
CA ILE A 340 -10.79 29.80 0.82
C ILE A 340 -11.26 29.33 -0.55
N THR A 341 -10.71 29.91 -1.62
CA THR A 341 -10.95 29.42 -2.98
C THR A 341 -9.72 28.63 -3.42
N THR A 342 -9.86 27.31 -3.57
CA THR A 342 -8.87 26.46 -4.24
C THR A 342 -9.01 26.63 -5.75
N GLY A 343 -8.01 27.21 -6.40
CA GLY A 343 -7.94 27.32 -7.86
C GLY A 343 -7.13 26.17 -8.47
N TYR A 344 -7.61 25.66 -9.61
CA TYR A 344 -6.90 24.71 -10.48
C TYR A 344 -6.31 25.50 -11.65
N VAL A 345 -5.01 25.41 -11.88
CA VAL A 345 -4.37 25.96 -13.09
C VAL A 345 -3.88 24.77 -13.92
N PRO A 346 -4.48 24.50 -15.09
CA PRO A 346 -3.90 23.60 -16.07
C PRO A 346 -2.74 24.34 -16.77
N TYR A 347 -1.51 23.89 -16.55
CA TYR A 347 -0.41 24.35 -17.38
C TYR A 347 -0.42 23.55 -18.70
N GLY A 348 -0.76 24.21 -19.82
CA GLY A 348 -0.59 23.61 -21.16
C GLY A 348 -1.71 23.82 -22.18
N ALA A 349 -2.80 24.54 -21.88
CA ALA A 349 -3.90 24.70 -22.84
C ALA A 349 -4.14 26.14 -23.35
N GLU A 350 -3.54 27.17 -22.76
CA GLU A 350 -3.93 28.57 -23.06
C GLU A 350 -2.86 29.44 -23.72
N ARG A 351 -1.65 28.94 -24.00
CA ARG A 351 -0.65 29.73 -24.75
C ARG A 351 -0.72 29.62 -26.27
N ASP A 352 -1.43 28.64 -26.82
CA ASP A 352 -1.65 28.50 -28.27
C ASP A 352 -2.97 29.12 -28.75
N ALA A 353 -3.81 29.60 -27.85
CA ALA A 353 -5.12 30.18 -28.18
C ALA A 353 -5.14 31.72 -28.32
N GLN A 354 -4.01 32.41 -28.10
CA GLN A 354 -3.93 33.89 -28.21
C GLN A 354 -3.10 34.41 -29.40
N LEU A 355 -2.94 33.60 -30.46
CA LEU A 355 -2.29 34.04 -31.71
C LEU A 355 -3.20 34.00 -32.95
N LYS A 356 -4.52 33.94 -32.78
CA LYS A 356 -5.44 34.20 -33.91
C LYS A 356 -6.52 35.20 -33.52
N GLU A 357 -6.66 36.16 -34.42
CA GLU A 357 -7.65 37.24 -34.49
C GLU A 357 -7.31 38.50 -33.68
N VAL A 358 -6.40 39.28 -34.26
CA VAL A 358 -6.47 40.74 -34.20
C VAL A 358 -7.70 41.15 -35.04
N PRO A 359 -8.76 41.75 -34.47
CA PRO A 359 -9.70 42.51 -35.27
C PRO A 359 -9.00 43.83 -35.63
N SER A 360 -8.83 44.07 -36.93
CA SER A 360 -8.47 45.38 -37.44
C SER A 360 -9.44 46.42 -36.90
N GLY A 361 -8.93 47.33 -36.06
CA GLY A 361 -9.66 48.53 -35.72
C GLY A 361 -9.93 49.34 -36.97
N ASP A 362 -11.16 49.80 -37.12
CA ASP A 362 -11.44 51.01 -37.86
C ASP A 362 -12.19 51.95 -36.92
N ILE A 363 -11.49 53.00 -36.51
CA ILE A 363 -12.04 54.17 -35.82
C ILE A 363 -12.45 55.11 -36.94
N THR A 364 -13.73 55.48 -37.05
CA THR A 364 -14.12 56.84 -37.43
C THR A 364 -15.63 57.11 -37.25
N HIS A 365 -15.90 58.04 -36.30
CA HIS A 365 -16.85 59.17 -36.37
C HIS A 365 -18.39 59.02 -36.40
N LEU A 366 -19.01 59.85 -35.53
CA LEU A 366 -20.34 60.50 -35.59
C LEU A 366 -21.53 59.59 -35.20
N PHE A 367 -22.35 59.87 -34.18
CA PHE A 367 -22.96 61.12 -33.69
C PHE A 367 -23.20 61.09 -32.17
#